data_AF-A0A7C6M4J8-F1
#
_entry.id   AF-A0A7C6M4J8-F1
#
_cell.length_a   1.000
_cell.length_b   1.000
_cell.length_c   1.000
_cell.angle_alpha   90.00
_cell.angle_beta   90.00
_cell.angle_gamma   90.00
#
_symmetry.space_group_name_H-M   'P 1'
#
loop_
_entity.id
_entity.type
_entity.pdbx_description
1 polymer ?
#
loop_
_entity_poly.entity_id
_entity_poly.type
_entity_poly.pdbx_seq_one_letter_code
_entity_poly.pdbx_strand_id
1 'polypeptide(L)'
;MNNPPYVCNGCSSFSSCVLKKYLYDAKHAHNLYKNRLTESRMGFHLNLEELIHIESVIKPLINKGQSLHHIVINNRDELMVSERTLYRLIDSNEMDIKNIDLPRKVRYKPRAKSKQFVVD
;
A
#
# COMPACT_ATOMS: atom_id res chain seq x y z
N MET A 1 35.89 -27.95 2.93
CA MET A 1 34.69 -27.11 2.75
C MET A 1 35.15 -25.66 2.64
N ASN A 2 35.40 -25.17 1.43
CA ASN A 2 35.90 -23.82 1.18
C ASN A 2 34.79 -22.89 0.65
N ASN A 3 33.52 -23.25 0.85
CA ASN A 3 32.37 -22.45 0.43
C ASN A 3 31.37 -22.31 1.59
N PRO A 4 30.72 -21.14 1.73
CA PRO A 4 29.65 -20.93 2.71
C PRO A 4 28.51 -21.95 2.47
N PRO A 5 27.84 -22.37 3.54
CA PRO A 5 27.16 -21.43 4.42
C PRO A 5 27.83 -21.32 5.81
N TYR A 6 27.94 -20.09 6.30
CA TYR A 6 28.32 -19.74 7.69
C TYR A 6 27.25 -20.19 8.70
N VAL A 7 26.58 -21.33 8.49
CA VAL A 7 25.43 -21.78 9.26
C VAL A 7 25.66 -23.18 9.78
N CYS A 8 25.24 -23.43 11.01
CA CYS A 8 25.52 -24.62 11.79
C CYS A 8 24.49 -25.74 11.58
N ASN A 9 23.50 -25.55 10.70
CA ASN A 9 22.38 -26.48 10.49
C ASN A 9 22.80 -27.93 10.17
N GLY A 10 23.96 -28.11 9.53
CA GLY A 10 24.51 -29.43 9.19
C GLY A 10 25.77 -29.80 9.98
N CYS A 11 26.07 -29.11 11.08
CA CYS A 11 27.31 -29.35 11.83
C CYS A 11 27.25 -30.69 12.58
N SER A 12 28.17 -31.61 12.27
CA SER A 12 28.22 -32.93 12.91
C SER A 12 28.56 -32.86 14.41
N SER A 13 29.28 -31.83 14.85
CA SER A 13 29.64 -31.58 16.25
C SER A 13 28.74 -30.53 16.93
N PHE A 14 27.54 -30.27 16.41
CA PHE A 14 26.66 -29.20 16.89
C PHE A 14 26.40 -29.23 18.41
N SER A 15 26.24 -30.43 18.99
CA SER A 15 25.99 -30.65 20.41
C SER A 15 27.19 -30.32 21.30
N SER A 16 28.40 -30.65 20.85
CA SER A 16 29.66 -30.41 21.59
C SER A 16 30.35 -29.10 21.21
N CYS A 17 29.84 -28.39 20.21
CA CYS A 17 30.42 -27.14 19.73
C CYS A 17 30.19 -25.99 20.72
N VAL A 18 31.29 -25.41 21.20
CA VAL A 18 31.35 -24.23 22.09
C VAL A 18 31.33 -22.89 21.36
N LEU A 19 31.46 -22.89 20.03
CA LEU A 19 31.42 -21.66 19.22
C LEU A 19 29.99 -21.10 19.11
N LYS A 20 29.89 -19.80 18.81
CA LYS A 20 28.61 -19.14 18.54
C LYS A 20 27.94 -19.78 17.32
N LYS A 21 26.75 -20.31 17.54
CA LYS A 21 25.97 -21.02 16.52
C LYS A 21 25.18 -20.02 15.69
N TYR A 22 25.23 -20.15 14.37
CA TYR A 22 24.40 -19.41 13.43
C TYR A 22 23.47 -20.40 12.75
N LEU A 23 22.16 -20.30 12.99
CA LEU A 23 21.19 -21.20 12.39
C LEU A 23 20.38 -20.47 11.34
N TYR A 24 20.24 -21.09 10.18
CA TYR A 24 19.33 -20.64 9.13
C TYR A 24 17.96 -21.27 9.33
N ASP A 25 16.93 -20.45 9.49
CA ASP A 25 15.53 -20.87 9.44
C ASP A 25 14.93 -20.36 8.12
N ALA A 26 14.62 -21.29 7.22
CA ALA A 26 14.07 -20.98 5.90
C ALA A 26 12.70 -20.29 5.98
N LYS A 27 11.85 -20.68 6.94
CA LYS A 27 10.52 -20.08 7.10
C LYS A 27 10.63 -18.65 7.61
N HIS A 28 11.49 -18.45 8.61
CA HIS A 28 11.76 -17.11 9.13
C HIS A 28 12.36 -16.19 8.06
N ALA A 29 13.36 -16.67 7.30
CA ALA A 29 13.97 -15.90 6.22
C ALA A 29 12.97 -15.50 5.13
N HIS A 30 12.08 -16.43 4.74
CA HIS A 30 11.01 -16.15 3.78
C HIS A 30 10.02 -15.11 4.28
N ASN A 31 9.61 -15.20 5.55
CA ASN A 31 8.71 -14.22 6.15
C ASN A 31 9.35 -12.83 6.20
N LEU A 32 10.62 -12.72 6.61
CA LEU A 32 11.34 -11.45 6.61
C LEU A 32 11.45 -10.85 5.21
N TYR A 33 11.75 -11.67 4.20
CA TYR A 33 11.77 -11.23 2.81
C TYR A 33 10.40 -10.68 2.40
N LYS A 34 9.31 -11.43 2.66
CA LYS A 34 7.95 -11.01 2.32
C LYS A 34 7.57 -9.70 3.03
N ASN A 35 7.88 -9.58 4.31
CA ASN A 35 7.59 -8.37 5.10
C ASN A 35 8.33 -7.15 4.51
N ARG A 36 9.64 -7.27 4.26
CA ARG A 36 10.41 -6.19 3.61
C ARG A 36 9.86 -5.82 2.25
N LEU A 37 9.47 -6.83 1.46
CA LEU A 37 8.89 -6.64 0.14
C LEU A 37 7.57 -5.87 0.21
N THR A 38 6.70 -6.22 1.16
CA THR A 38 5.43 -5.53 1.37
C THR A 38 5.66 -4.13 1.91
N GLU A 39 6.45 -3.96 2.95
CA GLU A 39 6.74 -2.67 3.59
C GLU A 39 7.31 -1.67 2.60
N SER A 40 8.28 -2.07 1.79
CA SER A 40 8.88 -1.21 0.75
C SER A 40 7.89 -0.75 -0.33
N ARG A 41 6.75 -1.41 -0.47
CA ARG A 41 5.70 -1.13 -1.46
C ARG A 41 4.40 -0.63 -0.83
N MET A 42 4.37 -0.52 0.48
CA MET A 42 3.24 0.01 1.24
C MET A 42 3.40 1.52 1.40
N GLY A 43 2.27 2.21 1.49
CA GLY A 43 2.22 3.66 1.61
C GLY A 43 1.98 4.39 0.28
N PHE A 44 1.97 5.71 0.39
CA PHE A 44 1.80 6.63 -0.72
C PHE A 44 3.13 7.34 -0.96
N HIS A 45 3.43 7.64 -2.21
CA HIS A 45 4.55 8.51 -2.56
C HIS A 45 4.10 9.98 -2.42
N LEU A 46 3.51 10.32 -1.27
CA LEU A 46 3.08 11.67 -0.94
C LEU A 46 3.60 12.01 0.45
N ASN A 47 4.16 13.20 0.58
CA ASN A 47 4.50 13.77 1.87
C ASN A 47 3.27 14.46 2.48
N LEU A 48 3.37 14.84 3.76
CA LEU A 48 2.26 15.45 4.49
C LEU A 48 1.85 16.81 3.89
N GLU A 49 2.83 17.60 3.43
CA GLU A 49 2.60 18.92 2.84
C GLU A 49 1.81 18.83 1.53
N GLU A 50 2.17 17.88 0.65
CA GLU A 50 1.45 17.57 -0.58
C GLU A 50 0.02 17.13 -0.29
N LEU A 51 -0.17 16.29 0.73
CA LEU A 51 -1.50 15.81 1.13
C LEU A 51 -2.39 16.97 1.59
N ILE A 52 -1.86 17.85 2.44
CA ILE A 52 -2.57 19.05 2.93
C ILE A 52 -2.88 19.99 1.76
N HIS A 53 -1.92 20.19 0.84
CA HIS A 53 -2.12 21.04 -0.32
C HIS A 53 -3.26 20.50 -1.21
N ILE A 54 -3.20 19.21 -1.58
CA ILE A 54 -4.25 18.55 -2.35
C ILE A 54 -5.61 18.70 -1.64
N GLU A 55 -5.67 18.44 -0.33
CA GLU A 55 -6.91 18.55 0.43
C GLU A 55 -7.48 19.97 0.40
N SER A 56 -6.61 20.99 0.53
CA SER A 56 -7.00 22.40 0.52
C SER A 56 -7.69 22.82 -0.78
N VAL A 57 -7.31 22.20 -1.91
CA VAL A 57 -7.87 22.46 -3.24
C VAL A 57 -9.19 21.71 -3.44
N ILE A 58 -9.21 20.41 -3.14
CA ILE A 58 -10.36 19.55 -3.49
C ILE A 58 -11.54 19.71 -2.52
N LYS A 59 -11.29 19.88 -1.22
CA LYS A 59 -12.32 19.93 -0.18
C LYS A 59 -13.37 21.02 -0.38
N PRO A 60 -13.01 22.31 -0.64
CA PRO A 60 -14.02 23.34 -0.87
C PRO A 60 -14.86 23.08 -2.14
N LEU A 61 -14.30 22.40 -3.15
CA LEU A 61 -15.01 22.08 -4.39
C LEU A 61 -15.97 20.90 -4.22
N ILE A 62 -15.57 19.89 -3.43
CA ILE A 62 -16.44 18.78 -3.04
C ILE A 62 -17.62 19.30 -2.20
N ASN A 63 -17.37 20.21 -1.27
CA ASN A 63 -18.43 20.85 -0.46
C ASN A 63 -19.42 21.66 -1.31
N LYS A 64 -18.99 22.15 -2.49
CA LYS A 64 -19.87 22.78 -3.50
C LYS A 64 -20.60 21.74 -4.38
N GLY A 65 -20.44 20.45 -4.13
CA GLY A 65 -21.08 19.35 -4.85
C GLY A 65 -20.39 18.94 -6.15
N GLN A 66 -19.17 19.40 -6.42
CA GLN A 66 -18.44 18.99 -7.62
C GLN A 66 -17.92 17.55 -7.51
N SER A 67 -17.98 16.80 -8.62
CA SER A 67 -17.36 15.47 -8.68
C SER A 67 -15.84 15.56 -8.77
N LEU A 68 -15.13 14.59 -8.19
CA LEU A 68 -13.67 14.45 -8.30
C LEU A 68 -13.18 14.53 -9.74
N HIS A 69 -13.84 13.86 -10.68
CA HIS A 69 -13.50 13.92 -12.10
C HIS A 69 -13.42 15.36 -12.64
N HIS A 70 -14.45 16.17 -12.36
CA HIS A 70 -14.52 17.57 -12.75
C HIS A 70 -13.41 18.41 -12.10
N ILE A 71 -13.16 18.17 -10.81
CA ILE A 71 -12.10 18.85 -10.06
C ILE A 71 -10.73 18.55 -10.67
N VAL A 72 -10.44 17.28 -10.97
CA VAL A 72 -9.15 16.85 -11.55
C VAL A 72 -8.92 17.41 -12.94
N ILE A 73 -9.97 17.46 -13.78
CA ILE A 73 -9.84 18.03 -15.13
C ILE A 73 -9.50 19.51 -15.08
N ASN A 74 -10.15 20.27 -14.21
CA ASN A 74 -9.98 21.73 -14.16
C ASN A 74 -8.75 22.18 -13.37
N ASN A 75 -8.23 21.35 -12.46
CA ASN A 75 -7.12 21.70 -11.56
C ASN A 75 -5.95 20.72 -11.71
N ARG A 76 -5.75 20.16 -12.91
CA ARG A 76 -4.72 19.13 -13.15
C ARG A 76 -3.32 19.62 -12.76
N ASP A 77 -3.01 20.86 -13.11
CA ASP A 77 -1.69 21.44 -12.89
C ASP A 77 -1.44 21.80 -11.41
N GLU A 78 -2.50 21.99 -10.61
CA GLU A 78 -2.37 22.26 -9.18
C GLU A 78 -2.26 20.95 -8.38
N LEU A 79 -3.06 19.93 -8.75
CA LEU A 79 -3.12 18.68 -8.01
C LEU A 79 -1.93 17.76 -8.28
N MET A 80 -1.40 17.76 -9.51
CA MET A 80 -0.27 16.91 -9.94
C MET A 80 -0.43 15.40 -9.66
N VAL A 81 -1.65 14.94 -9.32
CA VAL A 81 -1.97 13.54 -9.03
C VAL A 81 -3.12 13.05 -9.90
N SER A 82 -3.14 11.74 -10.14
CA SER A 82 -4.22 11.13 -10.91
C SER A 82 -5.52 11.04 -10.10
N GLU A 83 -6.67 11.05 -10.80
CA GLU A 83 -7.99 10.82 -10.20
C GLU A 83 -8.04 9.49 -9.42
N ARG A 84 -7.37 8.44 -9.92
CA ARG A 84 -7.26 7.15 -9.24
C ARG A 84 -6.53 7.26 -7.90
N THR A 85 -5.49 8.09 -7.83
CA THR A 85 -4.73 8.34 -6.59
C THR A 85 -5.62 9.02 -5.56
N LEU A 86 -6.38 10.04 -5.97
CA LEU A 86 -7.32 10.74 -5.08
C LEU A 86 -8.40 9.80 -4.52
N TYR A 87 -9.01 8.97 -5.37
CA TYR A 87 -9.97 7.97 -4.89
C TYR A 87 -9.34 7.01 -3.88
N ARG A 88 -8.10 6.55 -4.12
CA ARG A 88 -7.39 5.69 -3.16
C ARG A 88 -7.19 6.38 -1.81
N LEU A 89 -6.75 7.64 -1.80
CA LEU A 89 -6.51 8.41 -0.57
C LEU A 89 -7.79 8.64 0.25
N ILE A 90 -8.91 8.93 -0.44
CA ILE A 90 -10.22 9.08 0.20
C ILE A 90 -10.72 7.74 0.73
N ASP A 91 -10.62 6.68 -0.07
CA ASP A 91 -11.04 5.33 0.34
C ASP A 91 -10.23 4.80 1.55
N SER A 92 -8.97 5.24 1.71
CA SER A 92 -8.12 4.93 2.86
C SER A 92 -8.29 5.87 4.07
N ASN A 93 -9.15 6.90 3.99
CA ASN A 93 -9.36 7.92 5.02
C ASN A 93 -8.08 8.67 5.44
N GLU A 94 -7.20 8.97 4.47
CA GLU A 94 -5.95 9.71 4.72
C GLU A 94 -6.15 11.24 4.65
N MET A 95 -7.30 11.70 4.17
CA MET A 95 -7.69 13.11 4.09
C MET A 95 -8.96 13.34 4.90
N ASP A 96 -9.24 14.59 5.29
CA ASP A 96 -10.52 14.95 5.92
C ASP A 96 -11.64 15.17 4.86
N ILE A 97 -11.77 14.17 3.99
CA ILE A 97 -12.81 14.00 2.98
C ILE A 97 -13.19 12.52 2.99
N LYS A 98 -14.48 12.23 3.13
CA LYS A 98 -14.98 10.86 3.23
C LYS A 98 -15.77 10.48 1.99
N ASN A 99 -15.96 9.18 1.83
CA ASN A 99 -16.78 8.64 0.75
C ASN A 99 -18.22 9.17 0.73
N ILE A 100 -18.76 9.56 1.90
CA ILE A 100 -20.09 10.17 2.03
C ILE A 100 -20.18 11.58 1.43
N ASP A 101 -19.06 12.29 1.34
CA ASP A 101 -18.99 13.67 0.81
C ASP A 101 -18.92 13.66 -0.72
N LEU A 102 -18.53 12.53 -1.31
CA LEU A 102 -18.41 12.40 -2.75
C LEU A 102 -19.77 12.23 -3.43
N PRO A 103 -20.05 13.03 -4.48
CA PRO A 103 -21.29 12.89 -5.21
C PRO A 103 -21.37 11.50 -5.84
N ARG A 104 -22.51 10.83 -5.66
CA ARG A 104 -22.86 9.53 -6.26
C ARG A 104 -22.11 8.30 -5.72
N LYS A 105 -20.97 8.44 -5.01
CA LYS A 105 -20.15 7.31 -4.51
C LYS A 105 -20.95 6.37 -3.61
N VAL A 106 -21.69 6.93 -2.64
CA VAL A 106 -22.52 6.17 -1.70
C VAL A 106 -23.95 5.91 -2.20
N ARG A 107 -24.36 6.57 -3.29
CA ARG A 107 -25.72 6.44 -3.85
C ARG A 107 -25.87 5.21 -4.74
N TYR A 108 -24.85 4.89 -5.54
CA TYR A 108 -24.93 3.77 -6.48
C TYR A 108 -24.44 2.47 -5.85
N LYS A 109 -25.22 1.40 -6.08
CA LYS A 109 -24.82 0.05 -5.69
C LYS A 109 -23.51 -0.32 -6.41
N PRO A 110 -22.52 -0.90 -5.71
CA PRO A 110 -21.32 -1.43 -6.33
C PRO A 110 -21.68 -2.41 -7.45
N ARG A 111 -20.96 -2.34 -8.58
CA ARG A 111 -21.16 -3.29 -9.68
C ARG A 111 -20.86 -4.70 -9.17
N ALA A 112 -21.76 -5.66 -9.45
CA ALA A 112 -21.54 -7.05 -9.12
C ALA A 112 -20.27 -7.55 -9.85
N LYS A 113 -19.35 -8.18 -9.12
CA LYS A 113 -18.19 -8.82 -9.73
C LYS A 113 -18.66 -10.03 -10.52
N SER A 114 -18.16 -10.20 -11.74
CA SER A 114 -18.38 -11.44 -12.50
C SER A 114 -17.76 -12.59 -11.70
N LYS A 115 -18.47 -13.72 -11.60
CA LYS A 115 -17.89 -14.94 -11.01
C LYS A 115 -16.63 -15.29 -11.80
N GLN A 116 -15.49 -15.35 -11.12
CA GLN A 116 -14.29 -15.97 -11.69
C GLN A 116 -14.57 -17.47 -11.68
N PHE A 117 -14.79 -18.05 -12.86
CA PHE A 117 -14.76 -19.50 -12.99
C PHE A 117 -13.31 -19.92 -12.76
N VAL A 118 -13.05 -20.54 -11.61
CA VAL A 118 -11.80 -21.27 -11.42
C VAL A 118 -11.88 -22.44 -12.38
N VAL A 119 -10.94 -22.51 -13.33
CA VAL A 119 -10.74 -23.71 -14.14
C VAL A 119 -9.91 -24.64 -13.26
N ASP A 120 -10.49 -25.78 -12.87
CA ASP A 120 -9.79 -26.84 -12.14
C ASP A 120 -8.65 -27.45 -12.98
#